data_AF-A0A162CFR0-F1
#
_entry.id   AF-A0A162CFR0-F1
#
_cell.length_a   1.000
_cell.length_b   1.000
_cell.length_c   1.000
_cell.angle_alpha   90.00
_cell.angle_beta   90.00
_cell.angle_gamma   90.00
#
_symmetry.space_group_name_H-M   'P 1'
#
loop_
_entity.id
_entity.type
_entity.pdbx_description
1 polymer ?
#
loop_
_entity_poly.entity_id
_entity_poly.type
_entity_poly.pdbx_seq_one_letter_code
_entity_poly.pdbx_strand_id
1 'polypeptide(L)'
;MNTPDNVCAPAPVQRASNQANGELVYAIGKIQPSFPTLNLEKQYEAAALSIKANLDEFYKVFSYQVTADNQPDLTYRPFLYLAQQATWVLTINLVDSYVLIPDTPTQLDALIDTTNHLQDDYVMNGKLVGFDMPNSRADYMLPMVKVKHLINTADISIPVLADGQPANRQLALPALKPTTGLSGQDRAGNYFKSHFYQIVVGSDQQLLLEDVQAIHVQVQDTEPTRQVYEFILSSSDRSRYACNIDVTNQYPFVSSRLATFAKSN
;
A
#
# COMPACT_ATOMS: atom_id res chain seq x y z
N MET A 1 40.50 -24.36 35.34
CA MET A 1 40.32 -23.43 34.21
C MET A 1 38.89 -23.63 33.74
N ASN A 2 37.98 -22.73 34.12
CA ASN A 2 36.57 -22.77 33.73
C ASN A 2 36.30 -21.56 32.84
N THR A 3 36.01 -21.79 31.57
CA THR A 3 35.41 -20.80 30.67
C THR A 3 33.90 -21.01 30.66
N PRO A 4 33.08 -20.01 30.98
CA PRO A 4 31.65 -20.08 30.67
C PRO A 4 31.45 -19.64 29.21
N ASP A 5 30.94 -20.56 28.40
CA ASP A 5 30.46 -20.27 27.05
C ASP A 5 29.25 -19.34 27.13
N ASN A 6 29.46 -18.09 26.72
CA ASN A 6 28.43 -17.08 26.59
C ASN A 6 27.70 -17.30 25.26
N VAL A 7 26.77 -18.25 25.23
CA VAL A 7 25.90 -18.47 24.08
C VAL A 7 24.81 -17.40 24.10
N CYS A 8 24.98 -16.40 23.23
CA CYS A 8 23.99 -15.38 22.93
C CYS A 8 22.72 -16.07 22.38
N ALA A 9 21.68 -16.16 23.21
CA ALA A 9 20.37 -16.62 22.78
C ALA A 9 19.80 -15.62 21.75
N PRO A 10 19.23 -16.07 20.62
CA PRO A 10 18.53 -15.17 19.71
C PRO A 10 17.37 -14.50 20.46
N ALA A 11 17.20 -13.20 20.23
CA ALA A 11 16.18 -12.39 20.88
C ALA A 11 14.79 -13.04 20.78
N PRO A 12 14.00 -13.08 21.86
CA PRO A 12 12.66 -13.63 21.81
C PRO A 12 11.80 -12.79 20.86
N VAL A 13 11.30 -13.43 19.81
CA VAL A 13 10.19 -12.97 18.98
C VAL A 13 8.96 -12.92 19.87
N GLN A 14 8.69 -11.80 20.53
CA GLN A 14 7.42 -11.59 21.24
C GLN A 14 7.18 -10.10 21.53
N ARG A 15 6.31 -9.49 20.71
CA ARG A 15 5.21 -8.62 21.17
C ARG A 15 4.05 -8.67 20.17
N ALA A 16 3.46 -9.85 19.99
CA ALA A 16 2.08 -9.97 19.52
C ALA A 16 1.15 -9.89 20.74
N SER A 17 1.10 -8.73 21.38
CA SER A 17 0.17 -8.46 22.48
C SER A 17 -0.04 -6.96 22.61
N ASN A 18 -1.26 -6.52 22.27
CA ASN A 18 -1.82 -5.15 22.27
C ASN A 18 -1.64 -4.28 21.01
N GLN A 19 -1.68 -4.82 19.78
CA GLN A 19 -2.08 -3.98 18.64
C GLN A 19 -3.59 -3.77 18.70
N ALA A 20 -4.02 -2.52 18.81
CA ALA A 20 -5.41 -2.17 19.03
C ALA A 20 -6.20 -2.45 17.75
N ASN A 21 -7.22 -3.30 17.86
CA ASN A 21 -8.25 -3.42 16.83
C ASN A 21 -8.75 -2.01 16.46
N GLY A 22 -8.64 -1.63 15.19
CA GLY A 22 -9.00 -0.30 14.69
C GLY A 22 -7.84 0.64 14.34
N GLU A 23 -6.58 0.24 14.53
CA GLU A 23 -5.42 1.00 14.02
C GLU A 23 -5.53 1.21 12.49
N LEU A 24 -5.20 2.42 12.05
CA LEU A 24 -5.27 2.83 10.65
C LEU A 24 -4.00 2.39 9.93
N VAL A 25 -4.14 1.86 8.71
CA VAL A 25 -3.00 1.44 7.88
C VAL A 25 -3.03 2.19 6.55
N TYR A 26 -1.88 2.72 6.13
CA TYR A 26 -1.65 3.30 4.81
C TYR A 26 -0.32 2.78 4.26
N ALA A 27 -0.39 1.72 3.45
CA ALA A 27 0.75 0.95 2.98
C ALA A 27 0.87 0.98 1.45
N ILE A 28 2.06 0.68 0.91
CA ILE A 28 2.31 0.56 -0.53
C ILE A 28 2.99 -0.78 -0.79
N GLY A 29 2.48 -1.55 -1.73
CA GLY A 29 3.11 -2.81 -2.12
C GLY A 29 2.31 -3.58 -3.17
N LYS A 30 2.70 -4.83 -3.41
CA LYS A 30 2.06 -5.70 -4.40
C LYS A 30 0.98 -6.54 -3.74
N ILE A 31 -0.15 -6.72 -4.43
CA ILE A 31 -1.28 -7.49 -3.93
C ILE A 31 -1.48 -8.71 -4.81
N GLN A 32 -1.52 -9.89 -4.19
CA GLN A 32 -1.73 -11.15 -4.89
C GLN A 32 -2.66 -12.09 -4.10
N PRO A 33 -3.50 -12.88 -4.78
CA PRO A 33 -4.26 -13.94 -4.16
C PRO A 33 -3.37 -15.14 -3.85
N SER A 34 -3.68 -15.84 -2.77
CA SER A 34 -3.13 -17.13 -2.39
C SER A 34 -4.25 -18.07 -1.98
N PHE A 35 -4.12 -19.37 -2.24
CA PHE A 35 -5.15 -20.34 -1.90
C PHE A 35 -4.82 -21.00 -0.56
N PRO A 36 -5.67 -20.85 0.48
CA PRO A 36 -5.39 -21.40 1.81
C PRO A 36 -5.41 -22.94 1.87
N THR A 37 -6.01 -23.60 0.87
CA THR A 37 -6.10 -25.06 0.81
C THR A 37 -5.80 -25.60 -0.58
N LEU A 38 -5.21 -26.80 -0.63
CA LEU A 38 -4.94 -27.52 -1.88
C LEU A 38 -6.24 -27.82 -2.66
N ASN A 39 -7.36 -28.00 -1.97
CA ASN A 39 -8.64 -28.24 -2.64
C ASN A 39 -9.11 -26.99 -3.40
N LEU A 40 -8.98 -25.80 -2.79
CA LEU A 40 -9.35 -24.55 -3.45
C LEU A 40 -8.38 -24.23 -4.61
N GLU A 41 -7.09 -24.48 -4.42
CA GLU A 41 -6.08 -24.38 -5.48
C GLU A 41 -6.43 -25.26 -6.69
N LYS A 42 -6.78 -26.53 -6.48
CA LYS A 42 -7.23 -27.43 -7.56
C LYS A 42 -8.52 -26.99 -8.24
N GLN A 43 -9.46 -26.41 -7.50
CA GLN A 43 -10.68 -25.85 -8.09
C GLN A 43 -10.36 -24.65 -8.98
N TYR A 44 -9.41 -23.81 -8.58
CA TYR A 44 -8.91 -22.72 -9.41
C TYR A 44 -8.21 -23.23 -10.68
N GLU A 45 -7.32 -24.22 -10.56
CA GLU A 45 -6.67 -24.84 -11.72
C GLU A 45 -7.71 -25.40 -12.72
N ALA A 46 -8.73 -26.10 -12.22
CA ALA A 46 -9.81 -26.62 -13.06
C ALA A 46 -10.63 -25.50 -13.73
N ALA A 47 -10.92 -24.41 -13.01
CA ALA A 47 -11.61 -23.26 -13.56
C ALA A 47 -10.79 -22.60 -14.67
N ALA A 48 -9.49 -22.34 -14.44
CA ALA A 48 -8.58 -21.77 -15.43
C ALA A 48 -8.51 -22.63 -16.69
N LEU A 49 -8.36 -23.96 -16.55
CA LEU A 49 -8.37 -24.90 -17.66
C LEU A 49 -9.69 -24.86 -18.45
N SER A 50 -10.83 -24.79 -17.76
CA SER A 50 -12.15 -24.77 -18.41
C SER A 50 -12.37 -23.58 -19.34
N ILE A 51 -11.71 -22.44 -19.05
CA ILE A 51 -11.79 -21.21 -19.85
C ILE A 51 -10.53 -20.93 -20.67
N LYS A 52 -9.58 -21.87 -20.73
CA LYS A 52 -8.29 -21.72 -21.44
C LYS A 52 -7.52 -20.48 -20.96
N ALA A 53 -7.47 -20.29 -19.65
CA ALA A 53 -6.61 -19.30 -19.00
C ALA A 53 -5.32 -19.96 -18.48
N ASN A 54 -4.23 -19.21 -18.47
CA ASN A 54 -3.02 -19.60 -17.75
C ASN A 54 -3.24 -19.45 -16.24
N LEU A 55 -2.47 -20.17 -15.43
CA LEU A 55 -2.64 -20.19 -13.97
C LEU A 55 -2.33 -18.83 -13.29
N ASP A 56 -1.54 -17.98 -13.93
CA ASP A 56 -1.22 -16.63 -13.48
C ASP A 56 -2.24 -15.57 -13.93
N GLU A 57 -3.17 -15.91 -14.82
CA GLU A 57 -4.25 -15.01 -15.29
C GLU A 57 -5.44 -14.95 -14.30
N PHE A 58 -5.17 -14.64 -13.02
CA PHE A 58 -6.18 -14.60 -11.96
C PHE A 58 -7.38 -13.70 -12.32
N TYR A 59 -7.12 -12.51 -12.87
CA TYR A 59 -8.16 -11.57 -13.28
C TYR A 59 -9.13 -12.21 -14.28
N LYS A 60 -8.60 -12.93 -15.28
CA LYS A 60 -9.41 -13.59 -16.31
C LYS A 60 -10.32 -14.67 -15.71
N VAL A 61 -9.85 -15.41 -14.71
CA VAL A 61 -10.65 -16.43 -14.01
C VAL A 61 -11.70 -15.79 -13.11
N PHE A 62 -11.29 -14.86 -12.24
CA PHE A 62 -12.18 -14.24 -11.24
C PHE A 62 -13.23 -13.31 -11.85
N SER A 63 -12.90 -12.66 -12.97
CA SER A 63 -13.79 -11.79 -13.73
C SER A 63 -14.51 -12.52 -14.88
N TYR A 64 -14.32 -13.83 -15.03
CA TYR A 64 -14.97 -14.61 -16.07
C TYR A 64 -16.50 -14.51 -15.93
N GLN A 65 -17.17 -14.19 -17.03
CA GLN A 65 -18.60 -13.97 -17.09
C GLN A 65 -19.27 -14.96 -18.05
N VAL A 66 -20.44 -15.45 -17.66
CA VAL A 66 -21.30 -16.31 -18.48
C VAL A 66 -22.67 -15.67 -18.58
N THR A 67 -23.23 -15.68 -19.80
CA THR A 67 -24.63 -15.33 -20.05
C THR A 67 -25.41 -16.62 -20.25
N ALA A 68 -26.53 -16.77 -19.54
CA ALA A 68 -27.36 -17.97 -19.67
C ALA A 68 -28.13 -17.95 -21.01
N ASP A 69 -28.10 -19.06 -21.75
CA ASP A 69 -28.74 -19.18 -23.07
C ASP A 69 -30.24 -18.80 -23.07
N ASN A 70 -30.92 -19.03 -21.94
CA ASN A 70 -32.34 -18.78 -21.77
C ASN A 70 -32.67 -17.41 -21.13
N GLN A 71 -31.66 -16.63 -20.74
CA GLN A 71 -31.79 -15.31 -20.12
C GLN A 71 -30.65 -14.39 -20.59
N PRO A 72 -30.75 -13.81 -21.80
CA PRO A 72 -29.67 -13.03 -22.40
C PRO A 72 -29.28 -11.79 -21.60
N ASP A 73 -30.18 -11.29 -20.73
CA ASP A 73 -29.94 -10.14 -19.86
C ASP A 73 -29.28 -10.53 -18.51
N LEU A 74 -29.09 -11.83 -18.24
CA LEU A 74 -28.48 -12.31 -17.00
C LEU A 74 -27.04 -12.79 -17.26
N THR A 75 -26.09 -11.96 -16.82
CA THR A 75 -24.66 -12.30 -16.78
C THR A 75 -24.22 -12.54 -15.34
N TYR A 76 -23.45 -13.60 -15.10
CA TYR A 76 -22.92 -13.92 -13.77
C TYR A 76 -21.48 -14.42 -13.82
N ARG A 77 -20.79 -14.38 -12.67
CA ARG A 77 -19.39 -14.79 -12.52
C ARG A 77 -19.29 -16.15 -11.81
N PRO A 78 -19.25 -17.29 -12.53
CA PRO A 78 -19.31 -18.62 -11.92
C PRO A 78 -18.13 -18.91 -10.98
N PHE A 79 -16.99 -18.26 -11.18
CA PHE A 79 -15.76 -18.49 -10.43
C PHE A 79 -15.47 -17.43 -9.36
N LEU A 80 -16.38 -16.47 -9.14
CA LEU A 80 -16.19 -15.40 -8.15
C LEU A 80 -15.98 -15.94 -6.73
N TYR A 81 -16.56 -17.10 -6.41
CA TYR A 81 -16.39 -17.74 -5.11
C TYR A 81 -14.92 -18.10 -4.80
N LEU A 82 -14.10 -18.33 -5.84
CA LEU A 82 -12.67 -18.59 -5.67
C LEU A 82 -11.95 -17.34 -5.15
N ALA A 83 -12.29 -16.17 -5.68
CA ALA A 83 -11.79 -14.89 -5.21
C ALA A 83 -12.26 -14.56 -3.77
N GLN A 84 -13.50 -14.95 -3.44
CA GLN A 84 -14.07 -14.78 -2.08
C GLN A 84 -13.37 -15.65 -1.04
N GLN A 85 -12.88 -16.82 -1.43
CA GLN A 85 -12.21 -17.78 -0.53
C GLN A 85 -10.68 -17.71 -0.60
N ALA A 86 -10.13 -16.92 -1.53
CA ALA A 86 -8.70 -16.67 -1.60
C ALA A 86 -8.23 -15.80 -0.42
N THR A 87 -7.03 -16.07 0.06
CA THR A 87 -6.31 -15.18 0.96
C THR A 87 -5.64 -14.09 0.11
N TRP A 88 -6.02 -12.84 0.33
CA TRP A 88 -5.39 -11.70 -0.36
C TRP A 88 -4.20 -11.22 0.46
N VAL A 89 -3.01 -11.22 -0.13
CA VAL A 89 -1.77 -10.86 0.57
C VAL A 89 -1.19 -9.58 -0.02
N LEU A 90 -0.86 -8.64 0.85
CA LEU A 90 -0.06 -7.46 0.51
C LEU A 90 1.39 -7.70 0.90
N THR A 91 2.27 -7.63 -0.09
CA THR A 91 3.71 -7.81 0.03
C THR A 91 4.41 -6.46 -0.09
N ILE A 92 5.17 -6.07 0.93
CA ILE A 92 5.91 -4.80 0.99
C ILE A 92 7.40 -5.13 0.96
N ASN A 93 8.15 -4.55 0.02
CA ASN A 93 9.58 -4.82 -0.16
C ASN A 93 9.92 -6.33 -0.25
N LEU A 94 9.09 -7.11 -0.97
CA LEU A 94 9.22 -8.56 -1.12
C LEU A 94 8.97 -9.38 0.16
N VAL A 95 8.35 -8.78 1.18
CA VAL A 95 7.97 -9.45 2.42
C VAL A 95 6.45 -9.38 2.60
N ASP A 96 5.81 -10.54 2.75
CA ASP A 96 4.39 -10.63 3.04
C ASP A 96 4.11 -9.91 4.36
N SER A 97 3.25 -8.90 4.30
CA SER A 97 3.10 -7.92 5.38
C SER A 97 1.69 -7.90 5.94
N TYR A 98 0.66 -8.10 5.10
CA TYR A 98 -0.74 -8.07 5.54
C TYR A 98 -1.60 -9.10 4.80
N VAL A 99 -2.60 -9.62 5.50
CA VAL A 99 -3.77 -10.26 4.87
C VAL A 99 -4.85 -9.21 4.69
N LEU A 100 -5.37 -9.07 3.47
CA LEU A 100 -6.40 -8.10 3.12
C LEU A 100 -7.78 -8.74 3.15
N ILE A 101 -8.72 -8.09 3.83
CA ILE A 101 -10.11 -8.53 3.91
C ILE A 101 -10.99 -7.49 3.21
N PRO A 102 -11.69 -7.85 2.13
CA PRO A 102 -12.75 -7.01 1.59
C PRO A 102 -13.99 -7.07 2.50
N ASP A 103 -14.57 -5.92 2.86
CA ASP A 103 -15.85 -5.84 3.58
C ASP A 103 -17.06 -5.81 2.63
N THR A 104 -16.86 -5.47 1.35
CA THR A 104 -17.93 -5.27 0.37
C THR A 104 -17.59 -5.92 -0.97
N PRO A 105 -18.59 -6.25 -1.81
CA PRO A 105 -18.33 -6.74 -3.17
C PRO A 105 -17.46 -5.80 -4.00
N THR A 106 -17.64 -4.49 -3.87
CA THR A 106 -16.83 -3.48 -4.57
C THR A 106 -15.35 -3.54 -4.17
N GLN A 107 -15.05 -3.83 -2.90
CA GLN A 107 -13.66 -3.99 -2.45
C GLN A 107 -13.06 -5.32 -2.89
N LEU A 108 -13.87 -6.37 -2.99
CA LEU A 108 -13.43 -7.63 -3.60
C LEU A 108 -13.14 -7.43 -5.09
N ASP A 109 -13.99 -6.70 -5.81
CA ASP A 109 -13.74 -6.34 -7.21
C ASP A 109 -12.44 -5.56 -7.34
N ALA A 110 -12.20 -4.56 -6.47
CA ALA A 110 -10.94 -3.82 -6.45
C ALA A 110 -9.71 -4.71 -6.17
N LEU A 111 -9.84 -5.76 -5.35
CA LEU A 111 -8.78 -6.76 -5.13
C LEU A 111 -8.57 -7.63 -6.37
N ILE A 112 -9.64 -8.05 -7.04
CA ILE A 112 -9.55 -8.80 -8.30
C ILE A 112 -8.84 -7.95 -9.36
N ASP A 113 -9.17 -6.67 -9.47
CA ASP A 113 -8.57 -5.73 -10.41
C ASP A 113 -7.06 -5.60 -10.22
N THR A 114 -6.54 -5.77 -8.99
CA THR A 114 -5.08 -5.74 -8.76
C THR A 114 -4.34 -6.83 -9.50
N THR A 115 -5.02 -7.94 -9.81
CA THR A 115 -4.44 -9.08 -10.52
C THR A 115 -4.37 -8.89 -12.03
N ASN A 116 -4.99 -7.83 -12.57
CA ASN A 116 -4.84 -7.46 -13.99
C ASN A 116 -3.46 -6.85 -14.28
N HIS A 117 -2.82 -6.27 -13.26
CA HIS A 117 -1.52 -5.60 -13.36
C HIS A 117 -0.58 -6.09 -12.25
N LEU A 118 -0.12 -7.35 -12.34
CA LEU A 118 0.72 -8.01 -11.30
C LEU A 118 2.05 -7.31 -11.00
N GLN A 119 2.49 -6.41 -11.87
CA GLN A 119 3.75 -5.68 -11.68
C GLN A 119 3.59 -4.38 -10.90
N ASP A 120 2.37 -3.87 -10.78
CA ASP A 120 2.11 -2.57 -10.19
C ASP A 120 2.06 -2.63 -8.68
N ASP A 121 2.50 -1.55 -8.04
CA ASP A 121 2.31 -1.33 -6.62
C ASP A 121 0.96 -0.64 -6.39
N TYR A 122 0.29 -1.00 -5.31
CA TYR A 122 -0.98 -0.44 -4.88
C TYR A 122 -0.81 0.26 -3.55
N VAL A 123 -1.42 1.44 -3.42
CA VAL A 123 -1.68 2.06 -2.13
C VAL A 123 -2.85 1.33 -1.48
N MET A 124 -2.62 0.70 -0.34
CA MET A 124 -3.64 0.08 0.48
C MET A 124 -3.94 0.97 1.69
N ASN A 125 -5.20 1.39 1.78
CA ASN A 125 -5.73 2.12 2.92
C ASN A 125 -6.78 1.26 3.64
N GLY A 126 -6.61 1.05 4.95
CA GLY A 126 -7.47 0.13 5.69
C GLY A 126 -7.38 0.24 7.21
N LYS A 127 -8.05 -0.68 7.89
CA LYS A 127 -8.03 -0.79 9.36
C LYS A 127 -7.59 -2.18 9.80
N LEU A 128 -6.67 -2.23 10.76
CA LEU A 128 -6.25 -3.47 11.39
C LEU A 128 -7.42 -4.07 12.18
N VAL A 129 -7.67 -5.37 12.00
CA VAL A 129 -8.77 -6.08 12.68
C VAL A 129 -8.37 -7.34 13.43
N GLY A 130 -7.14 -7.79 13.27
CA GLY A 130 -6.66 -9.00 13.92
C GLY A 130 -5.42 -9.54 13.24
N PHE A 131 -5.20 -10.84 13.38
CA PHE A 131 -4.09 -11.57 12.79
C PHE A 131 -4.61 -12.89 12.22
N ASP A 132 -4.04 -13.33 11.11
CA ASP A 132 -4.38 -14.59 10.45
C ASP A 132 -3.13 -15.31 9.97
N MET A 133 -3.25 -16.63 9.76
CA MET A 133 -2.22 -17.39 9.05
C MET A 133 -2.67 -17.55 7.59
N PRO A 134 -2.00 -16.88 6.63
CA PRO A 134 -2.46 -16.79 5.25
C PRO A 134 -2.61 -18.14 4.55
N ASN A 135 -1.85 -19.16 5.00
CA ASN A 135 -2.02 -20.55 4.62
C ASN A 135 -1.54 -21.48 5.75
N SER A 136 -1.87 -22.77 5.67
CA SER A 136 -1.44 -23.81 6.62
C SER A 136 0.05 -24.16 6.56
N ARG A 137 0.80 -23.60 5.62
CA ARG A 137 2.25 -23.81 5.42
C ARG A 137 3.11 -22.66 5.97
N ALA A 138 2.52 -21.51 6.28
CA ALA A 138 3.20 -20.34 6.80
C ALA A 138 3.41 -20.51 8.31
N ASP A 139 4.63 -20.29 8.74
CA ASP A 139 5.08 -20.40 10.12
C ASP A 139 4.87 -19.10 10.93
N TYR A 140 4.26 -18.08 10.32
CA TYR A 140 4.03 -16.77 10.93
C TYR A 140 2.62 -16.24 10.65
N MET A 141 2.07 -15.55 11.65
CA MET A 141 0.80 -14.83 11.54
C MET A 141 1.03 -13.47 10.91
N LEU A 142 0.20 -13.13 9.91
CA LEU A 142 0.17 -11.81 9.31
C LEU A 142 -0.97 -10.97 9.91
N PRO A 143 -0.75 -9.67 10.14
CA PRO A 143 -1.84 -8.76 10.51
C PRO A 143 -2.91 -8.70 9.42
N MET A 144 -4.17 -8.74 9.84
CA MET A 144 -5.34 -8.62 8.96
C MET A 144 -5.81 -7.19 8.86
N VAL A 145 -6.00 -6.71 7.64
CA VAL A 145 -6.48 -5.36 7.37
C VAL A 145 -7.78 -5.42 6.58
N LYS A 146 -8.84 -4.85 7.15
CA LYS A 146 -10.06 -4.54 6.40
C LYS A 146 -9.77 -3.41 5.42
N VAL A 147 -9.86 -3.73 4.14
CA VAL A 147 -9.63 -2.77 3.07
C VAL A 147 -10.70 -1.68 3.13
N LYS A 148 -10.29 -0.43 2.97
CA LYS A 148 -11.20 0.71 2.77
C LYS A 148 -11.05 1.29 1.38
N HIS A 149 -9.82 1.39 0.89
CA HIS A 149 -9.54 1.87 -0.45
C HIS A 149 -8.25 1.24 -1.00
N LEU A 150 -8.23 0.93 -2.29
CA LEU A 150 -7.06 0.53 -3.06
C LEU A 150 -6.90 1.51 -4.22
N ILE A 151 -5.68 1.97 -4.45
CA ILE A 151 -5.33 2.84 -5.58
C ILE A 151 -4.10 2.25 -6.25
N ASN A 152 -4.15 1.96 -7.55
CA ASN A 152 -2.95 1.62 -8.30
C ASN A 152 -2.02 2.85 -8.31
N THR A 153 -0.76 2.69 -7.92
CA THR A 153 0.19 3.83 -7.93
C THR A 153 0.39 4.43 -9.33
N ALA A 154 0.18 3.65 -10.39
CA ALA A 154 0.21 4.14 -11.77
C ALA A 154 -0.96 5.09 -12.11
N ASP A 155 -2.07 5.01 -11.39
CA ASP A 155 -3.25 5.85 -11.59
C ASP A 155 -3.18 7.18 -10.84
N ILE A 156 -2.21 7.33 -9.93
CA ILE A 156 -2.01 8.60 -9.21
C ILE A 156 -1.50 9.64 -10.20
N SER A 157 -2.32 10.67 -10.42
CA SER A 157 -2.04 11.70 -11.42
C SER A 157 -0.72 12.41 -11.15
N ILE A 158 0.16 12.38 -12.15
CA ILE A 158 1.39 13.16 -12.19
C ILE A 158 1.04 14.51 -12.84
N PRO A 159 1.20 15.65 -12.13
CA PRO A 159 0.90 16.95 -12.70
C PRO A 159 1.71 17.24 -13.96
N VAL A 160 1.06 17.89 -14.93
CA VAL A 160 1.69 18.44 -16.13
C VAL A 160 2.12 19.87 -15.83
N LEU A 161 3.38 20.18 -16.14
CA LEU A 161 3.98 21.49 -15.91
C LEU A 161 3.56 22.48 -16.99
N ALA A 162 3.86 23.77 -16.79
CA ALA A 162 3.52 24.85 -17.71
C ALA A 162 4.10 24.67 -19.14
N ASP A 163 5.17 23.88 -19.28
CA ASP A 163 5.79 23.52 -20.56
C ASP A 163 5.15 22.29 -21.25
N GLY A 164 4.11 21.72 -20.66
CA GLY A 164 3.39 20.55 -21.16
C GLY A 164 4.04 19.21 -20.84
N GLN A 165 5.15 19.17 -20.10
CA GLN A 165 5.79 17.91 -19.68
C GLN A 165 5.29 17.45 -18.29
N PRO A 166 5.15 16.14 -18.04
CA PRO A 166 4.84 15.64 -16.71
C PRO A 166 6.02 15.84 -15.74
N ALA A 167 5.72 16.18 -14.49
CA ALA A 167 6.72 16.52 -13.48
C ALA A 167 7.81 15.44 -13.26
N ASN A 168 7.45 14.17 -13.44
CA ASN A 168 8.38 13.04 -13.28
C ASN A 168 9.48 12.96 -14.35
N ARG A 169 9.40 13.75 -15.44
CA ARG A 169 10.48 13.88 -16.42
C ARG A 169 11.56 14.87 -16.01
N GLN A 170 11.24 15.78 -15.08
CA GLN A 170 12.14 16.87 -14.65
C GLN A 170 12.66 16.67 -13.24
N LEU A 171 11.89 16.02 -12.37
CA LEU A 171 12.28 15.70 -11.01
C LEU A 171 12.16 14.19 -10.75
N ALA A 172 13.26 13.56 -10.39
CA ALA A 172 13.26 12.14 -10.02
C ALA A 172 12.56 11.95 -8.67
N LEU A 173 11.80 10.86 -8.53
CA LEU A 173 11.22 10.46 -7.25
C LEU A 173 12.36 10.11 -6.28
N PRO A 174 12.38 10.67 -5.05
CA PRO A 174 13.35 10.30 -4.04
C PRO A 174 13.31 8.79 -3.76
N ALA A 175 14.47 8.20 -3.47
CA ALA A 175 14.63 6.76 -3.22
C ALA A 175 14.08 6.31 -1.84
N LEU A 176 12.82 6.65 -1.56
CA LEU A 176 12.08 6.23 -0.38
C LEU A 176 11.55 4.81 -0.58
N LYS A 177 11.82 3.92 0.37
CA LYS A 177 11.22 2.59 0.38
C LYS A 177 9.84 2.65 1.05
N PRO A 178 8.83 1.94 0.52
CA PRO A 178 7.59 1.70 1.25
C PRO A 178 7.85 1.13 2.64
N THR A 179 7.06 1.55 3.62
CA THR A 179 7.08 0.97 4.97
C THR A 179 5.76 0.27 5.28
N THR A 180 5.65 -0.36 6.45
CA THR A 180 4.44 -1.11 6.85
C THR A 180 3.19 -0.24 6.86
N GLY A 181 3.32 1.09 6.99
CA GLY A 181 2.18 1.98 6.96
C GLY A 181 1.33 1.90 8.22
N LEU A 182 1.86 1.38 9.33
CA LEU A 182 1.11 1.22 10.58
C LEU A 182 1.27 2.43 11.52
N SER A 183 2.50 2.89 11.74
CA SER A 183 2.73 4.08 12.57
C SER A 183 2.33 5.36 11.83
N GLY A 184 2.07 6.46 12.55
CA GLY A 184 1.80 7.75 11.93
C GLY A 184 2.91 8.19 10.96
N GLN A 185 4.18 7.97 11.35
CA GLN A 185 5.34 8.31 10.53
C GLN A 185 5.41 7.47 9.26
N ASP A 186 5.11 6.17 9.37
CA ASP A 186 5.04 5.26 8.22
C ASP A 186 3.96 5.70 7.23
N ARG A 187 2.77 6.00 7.74
CA ARG A 187 1.63 6.47 6.95
C ARG A 187 1.95 7.78 6.24
N ALA A 188 2.60 8.72 6.94
CA ALA A 188 3.00 9.99 6.37
C ALA A 188 4.06 9.80 5.28
N GLY A 189 5.04 8.91 5.51
CA GLY A 189 6.09 8.60 4.52
C GLY A 189 5.54 7.92 3.27
N ASN A 190 4.64 6.94 3.43
CA ASN A 190 3.98 6.28 2.30
C ASN A 190 3.08 7.27 1.53
N TYR A 191 2.34 8.15 2.23
CA TYR A 191 1.57 9.20 1.57
C TYR A 191 2.47 10.16 0.78
N PHE A 192 3.54 10.66 1.41
CA PHE A 192 4.52 11.53 0.77
C PHE A 192 5.10 10.90 -0.50
N LYS A 193 5.50 9.62 -0.43
CA LYS A 193 6.04 8.88 -1.59
C LYS A 193 5.02 8.78 -2.72
N SER A 194 3.79 8.37 -2.41
CA SER A 194 2.74 8.15 -3.43
C SER A 194 2.26 9.45 -4.08
N HIS A 195 2.26 10.57 -3.34
CA HIS A 195 1.75 11.86 -3.80
C HIS A 195 2.86 12.88 -4.08
N PHE A 196 4.12 12.45 -4.17
CA PHE A 196 5.30 13.32 -4.24
C PHE A 196 5.16 14.42 -5.30
N TYR A 197 4.77 14.06 -6.53
CA TYR A 197 4.64 15.02 -7.62
C TYR A 197 3.53 16.05 -7.41
N GLN A 198 2.47 15.70 -6.70
CA GLN A 198 1.39 16.62 -6.36
C GLN A 198 1.80 17.59 -5.24
N ILE A 199 2.78 17.21 -4.41
CA ILE A 199 3.31 18.01 -3.31
C ILE A 199 4.32 19.06 -3.82
N VAL A 200 5.16 18.68 -4.79
CA VAL A 200 6.29 19.49 -5.27
C VAL A 200 5.95 20.40 -6.44
N VAL A 201 4.71 20.38 -6.95
CA VAL A 201 4.24 21.24 -8.04
C VAL A 201 3.37 22.36 -7.47
N GLY A 202 3.73 23.60 -7.81
CA GLY A 202 3.00 24.82 -7.43
C GLY A 202 1.72 25.01 -8.22
N SER A 203 0.91 25.99 -7.78
CA SER A 203 -0.35 26.34 -8.47
C SER A 203 -0.14 26.95 -9.86
N ASP A 204 1.05 27.45 -10.14
CA ASP A 204 1.53 27.95 -11.43
C ASP A 204 2.05 26.83 -12.35
N GLN A 205 1.87 25.57 -11.97
CA GLN A 205 2.36 24.39 -12.70
C GLN A 205 3.89 24.40 -12.89
N GLN A 206 4.62 24.95 -11.93
CA GLN A 206 6.07 24.87 -11.86
C GLN A 206 6.51 23.96 -10.71
N LEU A 207 7.69 23.36 -10.86
CA LEU A 207 8.33 22.65 -9.75
C LEU A 207 8.78 23.68 -8.70
N LEU A 208 8.48 23.39 -7.43
CA LEU A 208 8.86 24.22 -6.29
C LEU A 208 10.35 24.06 -5.91
N LEU A 209 11.00 23.03 -6.45
CA LEU A 209 12.41 22.69 -6.24
C LEU A 209 12.94 21.89 -7.44
N GLU A 210 14.23 22.02 -7.71
CA GLU A 210 14.90 21.37 -8.84
C GLU A 210 15.40 19.96 -8.50
N ASP A 211 15.77 19.70 -7.25
CA ASP A 211 16.28 18.41 -6.80
C ASP A 211 16.04 18.14 -5.30
N VAL A 212 16.09 16.86 -4.91
CA VAL A 212 15.98 16.43 -3.51
C VAL A 212 17.22 15.63 -3.12
N GLN A 213 18.07 16.22 -2.28
CA GLN A 213 19.26 15.57 -1.74
C GLN A 213 18.97 14.83 -0.44
N ALA A 214 18.13 15.42 0.41
CA ALA A 214 17.80 14.86 1.71
C ALA A 214 16.35 15.17 2.10
N ILE A 215 15.76 14.23 2.82
CA ILE A 215 14.43 14.38 3.43
C ILE A 215 14.60 14.12 4.92
N HIS A 216 14.23 15.11 5.73
CA HIS A 216 14.12 14.97 7.17
C HIS A 216 12.66 15.00 7.56
N VAL A 217 12.25 14.09 8.46
CA VAL A 217 10.86 13.98 8.92
C VAL A 217 10.85 14.16 10.42
N GLN A 218 10.02 15.07 10.91
CA GLN A 218 9.82 15.30 12.34
C GLN A 218 8.34 15.39 12.69
N VAL A 219 7.99 15.01 13.92
CA VAL A 219 6.63 15.15 14.45
C VAL A 219 6.39 16.62 14.77
N GLN A 220 5.23 17.13 14.39
CA GLN A 220 4.79 18.46 14.76
C GLN A 220 3.87 18.36 15.99
N ASP A 221 4.47 18.43 17.19
CA ASP A 221 3.78 18.35 18.50
C ASP A 221 2.99 19.62 18.83
N THR A 222 2.07 20.01 17.95
CA THR A 222 1.24 21.22 18.12
C THR A 222 -0.06 20.92 18.84
N GLU A 223 -0.63 19.72 18.68
CA GLU A 223 -1.88 19.32 19.32
C GLU A 223 -1.87 17.83 19.73
N PRO A 224 -2.34 17.46 20.95
CA PRO A 224 -2.23 16.08 21.46
C PRO A 224 -3.01 15.02 20.66
N THR A 225 -4.05 15.45 19.93
CA THR A 225 -4.95 14.56 19.21
C THR A 225 -4.63 14.48 17.72
N ARG A 226 -3.72 15.33 17.24
CA ARG A 226 -3.41 15.48 15.83
C ARG A 226 -2.05 14.86 15.54
N GLN A 227 -2.01 13.97 14.56
CA GLN A 227 -0.77 13.35 14.11
C GLN A 227 -0.31 14.05 12.83
N VAL A 228 0.57 15.04 12.96
CA VAL A 228 1.11 15.81 11.84
C VAL A 228 2.62 15.62 11.78
N TYR A 229 3.13 15.39 10.57
CA TYR A 229 4.55 15.20 10.31
C TYR A 229 5.03 16.27 9.33
N GLU A 230 6.09 16.97 9.71
CA GLU A 230 6.77 17.95 8.86
C GLU A 230 7.86 17.25 8.06
N PHE A 231 7.81 17.41 6.74
CA PHE A 231 8.80 16.91 5.79
C PHE A 231 9.66 18.09 5.34
N ILE A 232 10.93 18.07 5.71
CA ILE A 232 11.92 19.09 5.31
C ILE A 232 12.79 18.50 4.21
N LEU A 233 12.67 19.07 3.01
CA LEU A 233 13.43 18.71 1.81
C LEU A 233 14.61 19.67 1.69
N SER A 234 15.79 19.12 1.42
CA SER A 234 17.01 19.90 1.12
C SER A 234 17.41 19.69 -0.33
N SER A 235 17.68 20.79 -1.03
CA SER A 235 18.18 20.81 -2.42
C SER A 235 19.69 21.01 -2.45
N SER A 236 20.31 20.71 -3.60
CA SER A 236 21.75 20.88 -3.86
C SER A 236 22.24 22.32 -3.68
N ASP A 237 21.38 23.31 -3.93
CA ASP A 237 21.65 24.74 -3.73
C ASP A 237 21.61 25.19 -2.25
N ARG A 238 21.34 24.24 -1.33
CA ARG A 238 21.16 24.44 0.12
C ARG A 238 19.84 25.13 0.51
N SER A 239 18.96 25.39 -0.44
CA SER A 239 17.58 25.77 -0.16
C SER A 239 16.88 24.63 0.57
N ARG A 240 15.97 24.99 1.46
CA ARG A 240 15.14 24.05 2.21
C ARG A 240 13.69 24.38 1.99
N TYR A 241 12.88 23.33 1.93
CA TYR A 241 11.44 23.44 1.77
C TYR A 241 10.77 22.55 2.80
N ALA A 242 9.62 22.96 3.32
CA ALA A 242 8.85 22.18 4.28
C ALA A 242 7.39 22.09 3.87
N CYS A 243 6.80 20.90 4.04
CA CYS A 243 5.37 20.67 3.98
C CYS A 243 4.93 19.82 5.17
N ASN A 244 3.64 19.89 5.51
CA ASN A 244 3.08 19.10 6.60
C ASN A 244 2.09 18.08 6.04
N ILE A 245 2.17 16.85 6.53
CA ILE A 245 1.22 15.78 6.22
C ILE A 245 0.49 15.40 7.50
N ASP A 246 -0.83 15.49 7.46
CA ASP A 246 -1.71 15.07 8.54
C ASP A 246 -2.18 13.64 8.29
N VAL A 247 -1.94 12.77 9.27
CA VAL A 247 -2.33 11.36 9.26
C VAL A 247 -3.31 11.03 10.38
N THR A 248 -3.91 12.02 11.03
CA THR A 248 -4.81 11.81 12.18
C THR A 248 -5.95 10.84 11.87
N ASN A 249 -6.51 10.95 10.66
CA ASN A 249 -7.64 10.14 10.21
C ASN A 249 -7.24 9.12 9.14
N GLN A 250 -8.19 8.28 8.74
CA GLN A 250 -8.00 7.20 7.75
C GLN A 250 -7.32 7.66 6.45
N TYR A 251 -7.63 8.86 5.99
CA TYR A 251 -7.13 9.42 4.73
C TYR A 251 -6.11 10.52 5.03
N PRO A 252 -4.80 10.25 4.86
CA PRO A 252 -3.79 11.29 4.98
C PRO A 252 -4.00 12.41 3.96
N PHE A 253 -3.55 13.61 4.30
CA PHE A 253 -3.56 14.74 3.37
C PHE A 253 -2.45 15.75 3.70
N VAL A 254 -2.09 16.58 2.71
CA VAL A 254 -1.17 17.70 2.88
C VAL A 254 -1.88 18.80 3.66
N SER A 255 -1.46 19.07 4.90
CA SER A 255 -2.04 20.11 5.75
C SER A 255 -1.36 21.47 5.62
N SER A 256 -0.11 21.50 5.17
CA SER A 256 0.61 22.71 4.73
C SER A 256 1.33 22.42 3.42
N ARG A 257 1.11 23.28 2.42
CA ARG A 257 1.79 23.18 1.12
C ARG A 257 3.30 23.34 1.28
N LEU A 258 4.04 22.77 0.35
CA LEU A 258 5.49 22.90 0.32
C LEU A 258 5.87 24.38 0.11
N ALA A 259 6.67 24.91 1.03
CA ALA A 259 7.13 26.30 1.02
C ALA A 259 8.56 26.39 1.53
N THR A 260 9.25 27.50 1.24
CA THR A 260 10.62 27.72 1.71
C THR A 260 10.70 27.65 3.24
N PHE A 261 11.66 26.89 3.74
CA PHE A 261 11.90 26.65 5.15
C PHE A 261 13.11 27.45 5.63
N ALA A 262 12.86 28.53 6.37
CA ALA A 262 13.87 29.21 7.15
C ALA A 262 13.75 28.70 8.59
N LYS A 263 14.83 28.11 9.14
CA LYS A 263 14.85 27.72 10.55
C LYS A 263 14.72 29.01 11.38
N SER A 264 13.63 29.15 12.14
CA SER A 264 13.53 30.17 13.17
C SER A 264 14.65 29.93 14.18
N ASN A 265 15.53 30.92 14.35
CA ASN A 265 16.60 30.89 15.36
C ASN A 265 16.02 30.86 16.77
#